data_AF-A0A973B4X0-F1
#
_entry.id   AF-A0A973B4X0-F1
#
_cell.length_a   1.000
_cell.length_b   1.000
_cell.length_c   1.000
_cell.angle_alpha   90.00
_cell.angle_beta   90.00
_cell.angle_gamma   90.00
#
_symmetry.space_group_name_H-M   'P 1'
#
loop_
_entity.id
_entity.type
_entity.pdbx_description
1 polymer ?
#
loop_
_entity_poly.entity_id
_entity_poly.type
_entity_poly.pdbx_seq_one_letter_code
_entity_poly.pdbx_strand_id
1 'polypeptide(L)'
;EVGMTLAFCERHAAAARADLMRVCAEIREELEPQEVTAEVAQALGAGEAESAPHLARGIAGAIYVSCTGRGGPHFGGPSAELQIIRRALGDVPLVGFFANGEIARNHVYGYTGVLTVFTASR
;
A
#
# COMPACT_ATOMS: atom_id res chain seq x y z
N GLU A 1 -6.81 28.07 17.38
CA GLU A 1 -7.87 28.63 18.26
C GLU A 1 -7.56 28.29 19.70
N VAL A 2 -8.13 29.04 20.65
CA VAL A 2 -8.09 28.64 22.07
C VAL A 2 -8.68 27.23 22.18
N GLY A 3 -7.87 26.26 22.66
CA GLY A 3 -8.24 24.84 22.72
C GLY A 3 -7.73 23.96 21.56
N MET A 4 -6.98 24.49 20.60
CA MET A 4 -6.40 23.70 19.51
C MET A 4 -5.20 22.86 20.00
N THR A 5 -5.26 21.55 19.75
CA THR A 5 -4.13 20.64 19.99
C THR A 5 -3.08 20.83 18.88
N LEU A 6 -1.84 21.10 19.28
CA LEU A 6 -0.71 21.13 18.37
C LEU A 6 0.09 19.83 18.51
N ALA A 7 0.30 19.13 17.41
CA ALA A 7 1.24 18.02 17.33
C ALA A 7 2.51 18.49 16.64
N PHE A 8 3.66 18.27 17.28
CA PHE A 8 4.96 18.50 16.66
C PHE A 8 5.41 17.19 16.02
N CYS A 9 5.57 17.20 14.69
CA CYS A 9 5.99 16.03 13.93
C CYS A 9 7.25 16.37 13.14
N GLU A 10 8.19 15.43 13.11
CA GLU A 10 9.31 15.47 12.18
C GLU A 10 8.92 14.76 10.88
N ARG A 11 9.30 15.35 9.75
CA ARG A 11 9.15 14.74 8.43
C ARG A 11 10.22 13.66 8.24
N HIS A 12 9.97 12.47 8.79
CA HIS A 12 10.97 11.41 8.89
C HIS A 12 10.92 10.43 7.70
N ALA A 13 11.76 10.69 6.68
CA ALA A 13 11.77 9.94 5.42
C ALA A 13 11.92 8.42 5.57
N ALA A 14 12.77 7.96 6.49
CA ALA A 14 12.99 6.52 6.68
C ALA A 14 11.76 5.81 7.26
N ALA A 15 11.00 6.49 8.13
CA ALA A 15 9.78 5.94 8.72
C ALA A 15 8.67 5.88 7.66
N ALA A 16 8.53 6.94 6.86
CA ALA A 16 7.59 6.96 5.73
C ALA A 16 7.90 5.85 4.71
N ARG A 17 9.18 5.60 4.41
CA ARG A 17 9.60 4.50 3.54
C ARG A 17 9.28 3.14 4.14
N ALA A 18 9.57 2.94 5.42
CA ALA A 18 9.30 1.68 6.12
C ALA A 18 7.79 1.38 6.14
N ASP A 19 6.97 2.39 6.43
CA ASP A 19 5.51 2.26 6.44
C ASP A 19 4.96 1.87 5.06
N LEU A 20 5.45 2.54 4.00
CA LEU A 20 5.05 2.21 2.63
C LEU A 20 5.40 0.77 2.23
N MET A 21 6.61 0.31 2.60
CA MET A 21 7.03 -1.06 2.35
C MET A 21 6.19 -2.07 3.13
N ARG A 22 5.90 -1.79 4.40
CA ARG A 22 5.04 -2.61 5.26
C ARG A 22 3.64 -2.76 4.65
N VAL A 23 2.97 -1.66 4.33
CA VAL A 23 1.61 -1.67 3.75
C VAL A 23 1.57 -2.44 2.43
N CYS A 24 2.56 -2.24 1.55
CA CYS A 24 2.60 -2.98 0.28
C CYS A 24 2.83 -4.49 0.49
N ALA A 25 3.65 -4.88 1.47
CA ALA A 25 3.87 -6.28 1.80
C ALA A 25 2.60 -6.93 2.36
N GLU A 26 1.91 -6.24 3.28
CA GLU A 26 0.63 -6.69 3.84
C GLU A 26 -0.42 -6.90 2.74
N ILE A 27 -0.57 -5.91 1.84
CA ILE A 27 -1.49 -6.02 0.68
C ILE A 27 -1.15 -7.22 -0.20
N ARG A 28 0.15 -7.44 -0.48
CA ARG A 28 0.57 -8.56 -1.31
C ARG A 28 0.29 -9.90 -0.61
N GLU A 29 0.60 -10.02 0.67
CA GLU A 29 0.35 -11.23 1.45
C GLU A 29 -1.14 -11.58 1.52
N GLU A 30 -2.00 -10.57 1.64
CA GLU A 30 -3.46 -10.75 1.67
C GLU A 30 -4.03 -11.16 0.30
N LEU A 31 -3.55 -10.55 -0.79
CA LEU A 31 -4.12 -10.73 -2.14
C LEU A 31 -3.45 -11.83 -2.97
N GLU A 32 -2.19 -12.12 -2.68
CA GLU A 32 -1.39 -13.20 -3.27
C GLU A 32 -0.70 -14.00 -2.16
N PRO A 33 -1.46 -14.70 -1.29
CA PRO A 33 -0.84 -15.63 -0.34
C PRO A 33 0.01 -16.61 -1.13
N GLN A 34 1.20 -16.95 -0.62
CA GLN A 34 2.04 -17.99 -1.22
C GLN A 34 1.14 -19.16 -1.60
N GLU A 35 1.14 -19.55 -2.88
CA GLU A 35 0.43 -20.75 -3.32
C GLU A 35 1.01 -21.90 -2.51
N VAL A 36 0.35 -22.23 -1.40
CA VAL A 36 0.60 -23.45 -0.67
C VAL A 36 0.27 -24.52 -1.69
N THR A 37 1.29 -25.20 -2.20
CA THR A 37 1.08 -26.27 -3.18
C THR A 37 0.05 -27.23 -2.59
N ALA A 38 -0.80 -27.80 -3.44
CA ALA A 38 -1.84 -28.73 -2.98
C ALA A 38 -1.25 -29.82 -2.06
N GLU A 39 -0.01 -30.22 -2.32
CA GLU A 39 0.79 -31.14 -1.50
C GLU A 39 1.08 -30.61 -0.07
N VAL A 40 1.47 -29.34 0.08
CA VAL A 40 1.76 -28.72 1.39
C VAL A 40 0.47 -28.41 2.15
N ALA A 41 -0.60 -28.01 1.45
CA ALA A 41 -1.90 -27.75 2.06
C ALA A 41 -2.51 -29.03 2.62
N GLN A 42 -2.38 -30.13 1.87
CA GLN A 42 -2.83 -31.46 2.28
C GLN A 42 -1.99 -32.04 3.42
N ALA A 43 -0.67 -31.75 3.46
CA ALA A 43 0.21 -32.17 4.56
C ALA A 43 -0.04 -31.43 5.88
N LEU A 44 -0.49 -30.16 5.83
CA LEU A 44 -0.75 -29.33 7.02
C LEU A 44 -2.18 -29.49 7.57
N GLY A 45 -3.05 -30.24 6.89
CA GLY A 45 -4.43 -30.43 7.34
C GLY A 45 -5.28 -29.15 7.34
N ALA A 46 -4.91 -28.15 6.54
CA ALA A 46 -5.66 -26.91 6.37
C ALA A 46 -7.06 -27.24 5.82
N GLY A 47 -8.12 -26.81 6.52
CA GLY A 47 -9.49 -27.17 6.18
C GLY A 47 -9.95 -26.60 4.83
N GLU A 48 -10.94 -27.22 4.20
CA GLU A 48 -11.52 -26.78 2.91
C GLU A 48 -11.96 -25.31 2.91
N ALA A 49 -12.27 -24.73 4.08
CA ALA A 49 -12.62 -23.32 4.26
C ALA A 49 -11.43 -22.35 4.13
N GLU A 50 -10.22 -22.75 4.53
CA GLU A 50 -8.99 -21.97 4.29
C GLU A 50 -8.53 -22.10 2.82
N SER A 51 -9.04 -23.12 2.13
CA SER A 51 -8.77 -23.42 0.72
C SER A 51 -9.83 -22.86 -0.24
N ALA A 52 -10.92 -22.25 0.27
CA ALA A 52 -11.96 -21.69 -0.57
C ALA A 52 -11.37 -20.57 -1.46
N PRO A 53 -11.70 -20.52 -2.76
CA PRO A 53 -11.20 -19.47 -3.64
C PRO A 53 -11.74 -18.12 -3.16
N HIS A 54 -10.87 -17.30 -2.59
CA HIS A 54 -11.18 -15.88 -2.43
C HIS A 54 -11.35 -15.34 -3.85
N LEU A 55 -12.55 -14.86 -4.20
CA LEU A 55 -12.87 -14.41 -5.58
C LEU A 55 -12.00 -13.23 -6.07
N ALA A 56 -11.06 -12.74 -5.26
CA ALA A 56 -10.17 -11.61 -5.52
C ALA A 56 -8.68 -12.02 -5.41
N ARG A 57 -8.26 -13.13 -6.03
CA ARG A 57 -6.89 -13.67 -5.94
C ARG A 57 -5.92 -13.09 -6.98
N GLY A 58 -5.73 -11.78 -6.97
CA GLY A 58 -4.68 -11.16 -7.78
C GLY A 58 -4.81 -9.65 -7.87
N ILE A 59 -3.67 -8.97 -7.96
CA ILE A 59 -3.60 -7.53 -8.17
C ILE A 59 -3.73 -7.25 -9.68
N ALA A 60 -4.86 -6.70 -10.10
CA ALA A 60 -5.10 -6.28 -11.49
C ALA A 60 -4.37 -4.97 -11.83
N GLY A 61 -4.08 -4.16 -10.83
CA GLY A 61 -3.36 -2.90 -10.96
C GLY A 61 -3.53 -2.01 -9.74
N ALA A 62 -2.87 -0.87 -9.73
CA ALA A 62 -2.93 0.07 -8.62
C ALA A 62 -2.82 1.53 -9.07
N ILE A 63 -3.45 2.42 -8.31
CA ILE A 63 -3.29 3.87 -8.41
C ILE A 63 -2.66 4.37 -7.12
N TYR A 64 -1.61 5.18 -7.26
CA TYR A 64 -0.98 5.84 -6.12
C TYR A 64 -1.10 7.37 -6.21
N VAL A 65 -1.68 7.98 -5.17
CA VAL A 65 -1.81 9.43 -5.06
C VAL A 65 -0.90 9.92 -3.94
N SER A 66 0.15 10.67 -4.29
CA SER A 66 1.10 11.21 -3.30
C SER A 66 0.81 12.68 -3.01
N CYS A 67 0.91 13.09 -1.75
CA CYS A 67 0.88 14.51 -1.42
C CYS A 67 2.10 15.22 -2.03
N THR A 68 1.92 16.41 -2.62
CA THR A 68 3.01 17.26 -3.14
C THR A 68 4.09 17.54 -2.10
N GLY A 69 3.72 17.57 -0.81
CA GLY A 69 4.67 17.70 0.31
C GLY A 69 5.63 16.51 0.46
N ARG A 70 5.25 15.32 -0.02
CA ARG A 70 6.03 14.06 0.06
C ARG A 70 6.85 13.76 -1.20
N GLY A 71 6.90 14.68 -2.16
CA GLY A 71 7.51 14.47 -3.47
C GLY A 71 8.98 14.03 -3.44
N GLY A 72 9.54 13.82 -4.62
CA GLY A 72 10.83 13.14 -4.83
C GLY A 72 11.97 13.45 -3.85
N PRO A 73 12.30 14.72 -3.53
CA PRO A 73 13.35 15.05 -2.57
C PRO A 73 13.17 14.43 -1.18
N HIS A 74 11.92 14.22 -0.74
CA HIS A 74 11.63 13.59 0.54
C HIS A 74 12.06 12.11 0.56
N PHE A 75 12.02 11.42 -0.59
CA PHE A 75 12.38 10.02 -0.75
C PHE A 75 13.68 9.78 -1.53
N GLY A 76 14.45 10.84 -1.81
CA GLY A 76 15.77 10.74 -2.45
C GLY A 76 15.80 10.77 -3.98
N GLY A 77 14.69 11.08 -4.67
CA GLY A 77 14.71 11.28 -6.13
C GLY A 77 13.34 11.36 -6.79
N PRO A 78 13.28 11.77 -8.08
CA PRO A 78 12.02 11.84 -8.83
C PRO A 78 11.25 10.51 -8.78
N SER A 79 9.96 10.58 -8.46
CA SER A 79 9.07 9.41 -8.37
C SER A 79 9.54 8.28 -7.44
N ALA A 80 10.46 8.55 -6.50
CA ALA A 80 11.04 7.52 -5.63
C ALA A 80 10.00 6.72 -4.84
N GLU A 81 8.94 7.39 -4.38
CA GLU A 81 7.82 6.76 -3.68
C GLU A 81 7.08 5.74 -4.57
N LEU A 82 6.76 6.13 -5.81
CA LEU A 82 6.13 5.24 -6.79
C LEU A 82 7.03 4.05 -7.14
N GLN A 83 8.36 4.25 -7.18
CA GLN A 83 9.33 3.19 -7.41
C GLN A 83 9.41 2.21 -6.23
N ILE A 84 9.27 2.70 -5.00
CA ILE A 84 9.18 1.83 -3.81
C ILE A 84 7.94 0.94 -3.90
N ILE A 85 6.78 1.51 -4.23
CA ILE A 85 5.52 0.76 -4.38
C ILE A 85 5.64 -0.26 -5.49
N ARG A 86 6.18 0.12 -6.66
CA ARG A 86 6.38 -0.82 -7.79
C ARG A 86 7.20 -2.03 -7.37
N ARG A 87 8.30 -1.84 -6.65
CA ARG A 87 9.13 -2.94 -6.15
C ARG A 87 8.38 -3.82 -5.16
N ALA A 88 7.58 -3.21 -4.28
CA ALA A 88 6.88 -3.92 -3.22
C ALA A 88 5.60 -4.63 -3.69
N LEU A 89 4.87 -4.10 -4.67
CA LEU A 89 3.68 -4.74 -5.27
C LEU A 89 4.05 -5.71 -6.39
N GLY A 90 5.13 -5.46 -7.14
CA GLY A 90 5.66 -6.39 -8.15
C GLY A 90 5.27 -5.95 -9.56
N ASP A 91 5.19 -6.93 -10.46
CA ASP A 91 4.87 -6.68 -11.87
C ASP A 91 3.35 -6.48 -12.05
N VAL A 92 2.86 -5.34 -11.58
CA VAL A 92 1.46 -4.93 -11.68
C VAL A 92 1.37 -3.57 -12.38
N PRO A 93 0.32 -3.32 -13.20
CA PRO A 93 0.08 -2.00 -13.75
C PRO A 93 -0.05 -0.97 -12.62
N LEU A 94 0.88 -0.02 -12.55
CA LEU A 94 0.93 1.02 -11.52
C LEU A 94 1.07 2.39 -12.15
N VAL A 95 0.08 3.24 -11.89
CA VAL A 95 0.08 4.66 -12.25
C VAL A 95 -0.08 5.52 -11.00
N GLY A 96 0.25 6.81 -11.11
CA GLY A 96 0.08 7.72 -9.99
C GLY A 96 0.19 9.19 -10.38
N PHE A 97 -0.26 10.04 -9.46
CA PHE A 97 -0.21 11.49 -9.60
C PHE A 97 -0.07 12.17 -8.23
N PHE A 98 0.10 13.49 -8.24
CA PHE A 98 0.23 14.28 -7.02
C PHE A 98 -1.06 15.03 -6.66
N ALA A 99 -1.35 15.14 -5.37
CA ALA A 99 -2.46 15.92 -4.81
C ALA A 99 -2.00 16.77 -3.61
N ASN A 100 -2.84 17.67 -3.09
CA ASN A 100 -2.48 18.56 -1.98
C ASN A 100 -2.96 18.08 -0.60
N GLY A 101 -3.14 16.77 -0.44
CA GLY A 101 -3.64 16.14 0.78
C GLY A 101 -4.81 15.20 0.51
N GLU A 102 -5.16 14.44 1.54
CA GLU A 102 -6.29 13.51 1.55
C GLU A 102 -7.42 14.08 2.41
N ILE A 103 -8.66 13.85 1.98
CA ILE A 103 -9.84 14.15 2.81
C ILE A 103 -10.26 12.84 3.48
N ALA A 104 -10.21 12.81 4.81
CA ALA A 104 -10.80 11.70 5.57
C ALA A 104 -11.75 12.27 6.63
N ARG A 105 -13.01 11.80 6.56
CA ARG A 105 -14.14 12.33 7.35
C ARG A 105 -14.33 13.84 7.12
N ASN A 106 -14.09 14.65 8.14
CA ASN A 106 -14.25 16.11 8.13
C ASN A 106 -12.91 16.85 8.22
N HIS A 107 -11.78 16.19 7.91
CA HIS A 107 -10.45 16.78 7.98
C HIS A 107 -9.67 16.59 6.67
N VAL A 108 -8.80 17.56 6.40
CA VAL A 108 -7.79 17.48 5.33
C VAL A 108 -6.46 17.09 5.97
N TYR A 109 -5.90 15.97 5.53
CA TYR A 109 -4.61 15.46 5.98
C TYR A 109 -3.56 15.75 4.92
N GLY A 110 -2.62 16.63 5.27
CA GLY A 110 -1.42 16.84 4.46
C GLY A 110 -0.40 15.72 4.68
N TYR A 111 0.61 15.65 3.82
CA TYR A 111 1.71 14.69 3.99
C TYR A 111 1.27 13.22 4.01
N THR A 112 0.17 12.90 3.32
CA THR A 112 -0.37 11.55 3.14
C THR A 112 -0.04 10.98 1.75
N GLY A 113 -0.31 9.69 1.56
CA GLY A 113 -0.36 9.09 0.24
C GLY A 113 -1.28 7.89 0.25
N VAL A 114 -2.12 7.81 -0.77
CA VAL A 114 -3.22 6.85 -0.85
C VAL A 114 -2.88 5.84 -1.93
N LEU A 115 -2.83 4.57 -1.54
CA LEU A 115 -2.68 3.44 -2.45
C LEU A 115 -4.03 2.76 -2.61
N THR A 116 -4.53 2.73 -3.84
CA THR A 116 -5.72 1.97 -4.22
C THR A 116 -5.30 0.80 -5.08
N VAL A 117 -5.72 -0.41 -4.71
CA VAL A 117 -5.39 -1.65 -5.40
C VAL A 117 -6.67 -2.25 -5.98
N PHE A 118 -6.63 -2.57 -7.26
CA PHE A 118 -7.71 -3.25 -7.95
C PHE A 118 -7.44 -4.74 -7.94
N THR A 119 -8.44 -5.52 -7.56
CA THR A 119 -8.34 -6.98 -7.53
C THR A 119 -9.04 -7.60 -8.74
N ALA A 120 -8.60 -8.78 -9.14
CA ALA A 120 -9.29 -9.61 -10.12
C ALA A 120 -9.34 -11.06 -9.63
N SER A 121 -10.38 -11.78 -10.05
CA SER A 121 -10.38 -13.25 -9.99
C SER A 121 -9.37 -13.75 -11.02
N ARG A 122 -8.41 -14.59 -10.59
CA ARG A 122 -7.58 -15.37 -11.53
C ARG A 122 -8.36 -16.56 -12.08
#